data_AF-A0AA95B4V5-F1
#
_entry.id   AF-A0AA95B4V5-F1
#
_cell.length_a   1.000
_cell.length_b   1.000
_cell.length_c   1.000
_cell.angle_alpha   90.00
_cell.angle_beta   90.00
_cell.angle_gamma   90.00
#
_symmetry.space_group_name_H-M   'P 1'
#
loop_
_entity.id
_entity.type
_entity.pdbx_description
1 polymer ?
#
loop_
_entity_poly.entity_id
_entity_poly.type
_entity_poly.pdbx_seq_one_letter_code
_entity_poly.pdbx_strand_id
1 'polypeptide(L)'
;FHKAAETFQVSYQQVYQWVKKYENGGEEALQDKRGRKKEEVELSPEQKIQREMQRLERENERLRAENAFLKKLEEIERRQK
;
A
#
# COMPACT_ATOMS: atom_id res chain seq x y z
N PHE A 1 -25.83 12.64 20.18
CA PHE A 1 -25.04 13.02 18.99
C PHE A 1 -25.55 14.28 18.29
N HIS A 2 -26.87 14.53 18.16
CA HIS A 2 -27.44 15.73 17.51
C HIS A 2 -26.90 17.07 18.03
N LYS A 3 -26.87 17.27 19.36
CA LYS A 3 -26.30 18.49 19.97
C LYS A 3 -24.85 18.74 19.56
N ALA A 4 -24.02 17.69 19.50
CA ALA A 4 -22.63 17.82 19.06
C ALA A 4 -22.52 18.09 17.55
N ALA A 5 -23.37 17.44 16.74
CA ALA A 5 -23.43 17.66 15.30
C ALA A 5 -23.76 19.13 14.96
N GLU A 6 -24.74 19.71 15.67
CA GLU A 6 -25.11 21.12 15.52
C GLU A 6 -24.01 22.08 15.98
N THR A 7 -23.42 21.86 17.18
CA THR A 7 -22.35 22.72 17.71
C THR A 7 -21.12 22.77 16.80
N PHE A 8 -20.72 21.62 16.24
CA PHE A 8 -19.53 21.51 15.41
C PHE A 8 -19.83 21.61 13.91
N GLN A 9 -21.08 21.87 13.52
CA GLN A 9 -21.52 21.95 12.11
C GLN A 9 -21.10 20.75 11.26
N VAL A 10 -21.20 19.56 11.85
CA VAL A 10 -20.90 18.27 11.20
C VAL A 10 -22.16 17.45 11.13
N SER A 11 -22.23 16.48 10.21
CA SER A 11 -23.40 15.62 10.10
C SER A 11 -23.51 14.70 11.32
N TYR A 12 -24.75 14.38 11.71
CA TYR A 12 -25.03 13.36 12.73
C TYR A 12 -24.29 12.05 12.45
N GLN A 13 -24.25 11.65 11.18
CA GLN A 13 -23.58 10.42 10.74
C GLN A 13 -22.08 10.47 11.00
N GLN A 14 -21.42 11.62 10.83
CA GLN A 14 -19.99 11.76 11.14
C GLN A 14 -19.73 11.58 12.64
N VAL A 15 -20.51 12.24 13.49
CA VAL A 15 -20.38 12.11 14.95
C VAL A 15 -20.61 10.67 15.41
N TYR A 16 -21.64 10.01 14.88
CA TYR A 16 -21.91 8.60 15.18
C TYR A 16 -20.74 7.69 14.76
N GLN A 17 -20.19 7.88 13.56
CA GLN A 17 -19.07 7.09 13.07
C GLN A 17 -17.79 7.31 13.89
N TRP A 18 -17.51 8.54 14.34
CA TRP A 18 -16.37 8.81 15.21
C TRP A 18 -16.53 8.15 16.57
N VAL A 19 -17.71 8.24 17.20
CA VAL A 19 -17.96 7.59 18.49
C VAL A 19 -17.80 6.08 18.37
N LYS A 20 -18.39 5.47 17.34
CA LYS A 20 -18.26 4.02 17.09
C LYS A 20 -16.80 3.60 16.86
N LYS A 21 -16.00 4.40 16.15
CA LYS A 21 -14.57 4.13 15.95
C LYS A 21 -13.80 4.23 17.26
N TYR A 22 -14.08 5.26 18.06
CA TYR A 22 -13.44 5.48 19.35
C TYR A 22 -13.74 4.36 20.34
N GLU A 23 -14.99 3.88 20.42
CA GLU A 23 -15.37 2.75 21.28
C GLU A 23 -14.63 1.46 20.90
N ASN A 24 -14.32 1.27 19.61
CA ASN A 24 -13.66 0.05 19.12
C ASN A 24 -12.13 0.05 19.25
N GLY A 25 -11.48 1.21 19.24
CA GLY A 25 -10.01 1.29 19.18
C GLY A 25 -9.41 2.57 19.76
N GLY A 26 -10.15 3.25 20.63
CA GLY A 26 -9.72 4.45 21.31
C GLY A 26 -9.37 5.59 20.35
N GLU A 27 -8.47 6.47 20.80
CA GLU A 27 -8.02 7.64 20.06
C GLU A 27 -7.28 7.26 18.75
N GLU A 28 -6.49 6.18 18.77
CA GLU A 28 -5.74 5.72 17.59
C GLU A 28 -6.64 5.37 16.41
N ALA A 29 -7.85 4.84 16.67
CA ALA A 29 -8.82 4.52 15.63
C ALA A 29 -9.44 5.75 14.94
N LEU A 30 -9.29 6.95 15.52
CA LEU A 30 -9.71 8.22 14.92
C LEU A 30 -8.62 8.85 14.05
N GLN A 31 -7.38 8.38 14.11
CA GLN A 31 -6.30 8.92 13.31
C GLN A 31 -6.55 8.71 11.81
N ASP A 32 -6.36 9.77 11.03
CA ASP A 32 -6.46 9.69 9.57
C ASP A 32 -5.24 8.98 8.98
N LYS A 33 -5.44 7.73 8.54
CA LYS A 33 -4.41 6.90 7.89
C LYS A 33 -4.42 6.99 6.36
N ARG A 34 -5.20 7.89 5.76
CA ARG A 34 -5.23 8.06 4.29
C ARG A 34 -3.85 8.49 3.76
N GLY A 35 -3.43 7.88 2.66
CA GLY A 35 -2.14 8.16 2.02
C GLY A 35 -0.90 7.63 2.77
N ARG A 36 -1.06 7.05 3.98
CA ARG A 36 0.04 6.44 4.73
C ARG A 36 0.17 4.96 4.38
N LYS A 37 1.39 4.51 4.04
CA LYS A 37 1.69 3.07 3.98
C LYS A 37 1.61 2.53 5.41
N LYS A 38 0.89 1.41 5.61
CA LYS A 38 0.92 0.65 6.88
C LYS A 38 2.37 0.46 7.32
N GLU A 39 2.67 0.81 8.57
CA GLU A 39 3.99 0.62 9.16
C GLU A 39 4.37 -0.86 9.17
N GLU A 40 5.67 -1.17 9.15
CA GLU A 40 6.13 -2.55 9.06
C GLU A 40 5.72 -3.41 10.28
N VAL A 41 5.43 -2.77 11.41
CA VAL A 41 4.89 -3.39 12.63
C VAL A 41 3.41 -3.74 12.48
N GLU A 42 2.64 -3.00 11.68
CA GLU A 42 1.21 -3.27 11.41
C GLU A 42 0.99 -4.33 10.33
N LEU A 43 2.05 -4.81 9.68
CA LEU A 43 1.95 -5.84 8.63
C LEU A 43 2.00 -7.24 9.24
N SER A 44 1.00 -8.05 8.91
CA SER A 44 1.03 -9.49 9.19
C SER A 44 2.24 -10.14 8.47
N PRO A 45 2.83 -11.22 9.01
CA PRO A 45 3.92 -11.95 8.34
C PRO A 45 3.60 -12.31 6.88
N GLU A 46 2.37 -12.71 6.59
CA GLU A 46 1.90 -13.05 5.25
C GLU A 46 1.92 -11.82 4.34
N GLN A 47 1.55 -10.65 4.84
CA GLN A 47 1.57 -9.40 4.08
C GLN A 47 2.99 -8.97 3.74
N LYS A 48 3.95 -9.21 4.66
CA LYS A 48 5.38 -8.98 4.39
C LYS A 48 5.87 -9.90 3.28
N ILE A 49 5.59 -11.20 3.38
CA ILE A 49 5.96 -12.19 2.36
C ILE A 49 5.38 -11.82 1.00
N GLN A 50 4.11 -11.45 0.92
CA GLN A 50 3.46 -11.05 -0.33
C GLN A 50 4.11 -9.80 -0.95
N ARG A 51 4.50 -8.81 -0.14
CA ARG A 51 5.23 -7.63 -0.62
C ARG A 51 6.61 -7.98 -1.15
N GLU A 52 7.34 -8.81 -0.42
CA GLU A 52 8.66 -9.28 -0.82
C GLU A 52 8.59 -10.09 -2.12
N MET A 53 7.62 -10.99 -2.24
CA MET A 53 7.37 -11.78 -3.44
C MET A 53 7.09 -10.89 -4.65
N GLN A 54 6.20 -9.90 -4.53
CA GLN A 54 5.95 -8.93 -5.60
C GLN A 54 7.18 -8.08 -5.95
N ARG A 55 8.03 -7.75 -4.96
CA ARG A 55 9.28 -7.03 -5.23
C ARG A 55 10.22 -7.91 -6.07
N LEU A 56 10.38 -9.17 -5.68
CA LEU A 56 11.23 -10.14 -6.36
C LEU A 56 10.71 -10.46 -7.77
N GLU A 57 9.40 -10.57 -7.97
CA GLU A 57 8.79 -10.80 -9.28
C GLU A 57 9.11 -9.67 -10.26
N ARG A 58 8.95 -8.41 -9.84
CA ARG A 58 9.30 -7.24 -10.66
C ARG A 58 10.78 -7.20 -11.00
N GLU A 59 11.64 -7.53 -10.04
CA GLU A 59 13.08 -7.61 -10.27
C GLU A 59 13.43 -8.72 -11.25
N ASN A 60 12.79 -9.88 -11.11
CA ASN A 60 12.99 -11.01 -12.03
C ASN A 60 12.55 -10.66 -13.45
N GLU A 61 11.41 -9.98 -13.60
CA GLU A 61 10.90 -9.50 -14.90
C GLU A 61 11.89 -8.52 -15.54
N ARG A 62 12.39 -7.55 -14.78
CA ARG A 62 13.43 -6.61 -15.24
C ARG A 62 14.68 -7.34 -15.73
N LEU A 63 15.19 -8.27 -14.93
CA LEU A 63 16.39 -9.04 -15.27
C LEU A 63 16.17 -9.95 -16.49
N ARG A 64 14.97 -10.50 -16.67
CA ARG A 64 14.63 -11.27 -17.88
C ARG A 64 14.65 -10.38 -19.12
N ALA A 65 14.08 -9.18 -19.04
CA ALA A 65 14.10 -8.23 -20.14
C ALA A 65 15.54 -7.80 -20.49
N GLU A 66 16.36 -7.50 -19.49
CA GLU A 66 17.78 -7.16 -19.67
C GLU A 66 18.57 -8.31 -20.32
N ASN A 67 18.39 -9.54 -19.83
CA ASN A 67 19.02 -10.71 -20.43
C ASN A 67 18.55 -10.96 -21.88
N ALA A 68 17.26 -10.77 -22.17
CA ALA A 68 16.74 -10.91 -23.52
C ALA A 68 17.34 -9.86 -24.47
N PHE A 69 17.49 -8.62 -23.99
CA PHE A 69 18.13 -7.54 -24.73
C PHE A 69 19.60 -7.87 -25.05
N LEU A 70 20.38 -8.28 -24.04
CA LEU A 70 21.80 -8.64 -24.22
C LEU A 70 21.98 -9.79 -25.21
N LYS A 71 21.16 -10.85 -25.11
CA LYS A 71 21.17 -11.96 -26.07
C LYS A 71 20.89 -11.50 -27.49
N LYS A 72 19.98 -10.53 -27.66
CA LYS A 72 19.66 -10.00 -28.99
C LYS A 72 20.81 -9.17 -29.57
N LEU A 73 21.51 -8.41 -28.72
CA LEU A 73 22.68 -7.64 -29.12
C LEU A 73 23.81 -8.55 -29.59
N GLU A 74 24.14 -9.59 -28.83
CA GLU A 74 25.15 -10.59 -29.22
C GLU A 74 24.83 -11.25 -30.57
N GLU A 75 23.54 -11.57 -30.82
CA GLU A 75 23.12 -12.17 -32.08
C GLU A 75 23.37 -11.22 -33.28
N ILE A 76 23.13 -9.92 -33.10
CA ILE A 76 23.37 -8.91 -34.14
C ILE A 76 24.87 -8.76 -34.40
N GLU A 77 25.68 -8.65 -33.35
CA GLU A 77 27.14 -8.53 -33.47
C GLU A 77 27.76 -9.75 -34.17
N ARG A 78 27.27 -10.96 -33.88
CA ARG A 78 27.71 -12.19 -34.57
C ARG A 78 27.34 -12.25 -36.05
N ARG A 79 26.24 -11.58 -36.47
CA ARG A 79 25.83 -11.50 -37.88
C ARG A 79 26.58 -10.44 -38.67
N GLN A 80 27.15 -9.45 -37.98
CA GLN A 80 27.92 -8.36 -38.57
C GLN A 80 29.42 -8.70 -38.72
N LYS A 81 29.91 -9.74 -38.04
CA LYS A 81 31.20 -10.37 -38.29
C LYS A 81 31.09 -11.41 -39.40
#